data_AF-A0A918QX36-F1
#
_entry.id   AF-A0A918QX36-F1
#
_cell.length_a   1.000
_cell.length_b   1.000
_cell.length_c   1.000
_cell.angle_alpha   90.00
_cell.angle_beta   90.00
_cell.angle_gamma   90.00
#
_symmetry.space_group_name_H-M   'P 1'
#
loop_
_entity.id
_entity.type
_entity.pdbx_description
1 polymer ?
#
loop_
_entity_poly.entity_id
_entity_poly.type
_entity_poly.pdbx_seq_one_letter_code
_entity_poly.pdbx_strand_id
1 'polypeptide(L)'
;MLIGRENSINQKLVDKISEIIPIVFKNYEAVLEGFEDRLIPRVLIVNLMDVGPIENEIISNLKKKYPQIKLIAVHCFQAPEMIDSIIRKGYDSYVSIFDISNELSNMLREQEVI
;
A
#
# COMPACT_ATOMS: atom_id res chain seq x y z
N MET A 1 -7.30 0.79 0.08
CA MET A 1 -7.21 0.62 -1.40
C MET A 1 -5.87 -0.01 -1.73
N LEU A 2 -5.80 -0.92 -2.70
CA LEU A 2 -4.54 -1.48 -3.23
C LEU A 2 -4.14 -0.72 -4.50
N ILE A 3 -2.85 -0.37 -4.60
CA ILE A 3 -2.25 0.30 -5.75
C ILE A 3 -1.23 -0.63 -6.42
N GLY A 4 -1.31 -0.76 -7.74
CA GLY A 4 -0.39 -1.55 -8.56
C GLY A 4 -0.77 -1.53 -10.04
N ARG A 5 -0.39 -2.56 -10.80
CA ARG A 5 -0.84 -2.78 -12.19
C ARG A 5 -2.00 -3.76 -12.25
N GLU A 6 -2.89 -3.63 -13.23
CA GLU A 6 -3.98 -4.60 -13.37
C GLU A 6 -3.40 -5.94 -13.82
N ASN A 7 -3.40 -6.91 -12.91
CA ASN A 7 -2.90 -8.26 -13.14
C ASN A 7 -3.53 -9.25 -12.15
N SER A 8 -3.35 -10.55 -12.43
CA SER A 8 -3.94 -11.63 -11.61
C SER A 8 -3.39 -11.70 -10.19
N ILE A 9 -2.16 -11.21 -9.95
CA ILE A 9 -1.55 -11.18 -8.62
C ILE A 9 -2.26 -10.13 -7.76
N ASN A 10 -2.44 -8.91 -8.28
CA ASN A 10 -3.14 -7.85 -7.55
C ASN A 10 -4.61 -8.16 -7.33
N GLN A 11 -5.28 -8.83 -8.27
CA GLN A 11 -6.65 -9.26 -8.03
C GLN A 11 -6.72 -10.22 -6.83
N LYS A 12 -5.83 -11.22 -6.77
CA LYS A 12 -5.74 -12.13 -5.63
C LYS A 12 -5.40 -11.41 -4.31
N LEU A 13 -4.51 -10.41 -4.36
CA LEU A 13 -4.19 -9.59 -3.19
C LEU A 13 -5.41 -8.80 -2.72
N VAL A 14 -6.18 -8.22 -3.64
CA VAL A 14 -7.44 -7.52 -3.32
C VAL A 14 -8.41 -8.46 -2.64
N ASP A 15 -8.65 -9.63 -3.21
CA ASP A 15 -9.55 -10.63 -2.65
C ASP A 15 -9.10 -11.01 -1.23
N LYS A 16 -7.80 -11.25 -1.04
CA LYS A 16 -7.26 -11.66 0.26
C LYS A 16 -7.30 -10.56 1.32
N ILE A 17 -6.97 -9.33 0.97
CA ILE A 17 -7.03 -8.18 1.88
C ILE A 17 -8.48 -7.83 2.20
N SER A 18 -9.40 -8.04 1.26
CA SER A 18 -10.84 -7.78 1.45
C SER A 18 -11.48 -8.68 2.51
N GLU A 19 -10.85 -9.80 2.86
CA GLU A 19 -11.23 -10.61 4.04
C GLU A 19 -10.99 -9.87 5.37
N ILE A 20 -10.14 -8.84 5.39
CA ILE A 20 -9.73 -8.10 6.59
C ILE A 20 -10.37 -6.71 6.60
N ILE A 21 -10.21 -5.95 5.51
CA ILE A 21 -10.83 -4.62 5.36
C ILE A 21 -11.38 -4.46 3.94
N PRO A 22 -12.54 -3.80 3.76
CA PRO A 22 -13.03 -3.48 2.43
C PRO A 22 -12.03 -2.61 1.67
N ILE A 23 -11.49 -3.14 0.57
CA ILE A 23 -10.63 -2.37 -0.33
C ILE A 23 -11.05 -2.53 -1.79
N VAL A 24 -10.64 -1.56 -2.59
CA VAL A 24 -10.70 -1.62 -4.05
C VAL A 24 -9.30 -1.55 -4.63
N PHE A 25 -9.13 -2.11 -5.83
CA PHE A 25 -7.94 -1.90 -6.64
C PHE A 25 -7.97 -0.55 -7.34
N LYS A 26 -6.81 0.08 -7.48
CA LYS A 26 -6.61 1.25 -8.34
C LYS A 26 -5.26 1.16 -9.04
N ASN A 27 -5.24 1.46 -10.33
CA ASN A 27 -3.98 1.60 -11.06
C ASN A 27 -3.18 2.78 -10.46
N TYR A 28 -1.86 2.61 -10.32
CA TYR A 28 -0.96 3.66 -9.83
C TYR A 28 -1.05 4.96 -10.64
N GLU A 29 -1.31 4.89 -11.94
CA GLU A 29 -1.40 6.07 -12.82
C GLU A 29 -2.53 6.99 -12.37
N ALA A 30 -3.69 6.40 -12.05
CA ALA A 30 -4.84 7.14 -11.55
C ALA A 30 -4.60 7.72 -10.13
N VAL A 31 -3.66 7.17 -9.37
CA VAL A 31 -3.28 7.73 -8.05
C VAL A 31 -2.42 8.98 -8.22
N LEU A 32 -1.57 9.03 -9.25
CA LEU A 32 -0.77 10.21 -9.57
C LEU A 32 -1.65 11.40 -10.00
N GLU A 33 -2.76 11.11 -10.69
CA GLU A 33 -3.79 12.11 -11.04
C GLU A 33 -4.49 12.68 -9.80
N GLY A 34 -4.57 11.91 -8.72
CA GLY A 34 -5.13 12.31 -7.43
C GLY A 34 -6.45 11.60 -7.11
N PHE A 35 -6.96 11.84 -5.90
CA PHE A 35 -8.26 11.33 -5.47
C PHE A 35 -9.29 12.45 -5.59
N GLU A 36 -10.52 12.10 -5.94
CA GLU A 36 -11.63 13.02 -5.73
C GLU A 36 -11.76 13.30 -4.22
N ASP A 37 -12.04 14.56 -3.84
CA ASP A 37 -12.02 15.00 -2.42
C ASP A 37 -12.88 14.15 -1.47
N ARG A 38 -13.91 13.48 -2.00
CA ARG A 38 -14.84 12.64 -1.23
C ARG A 38 -14.41 11.18 -1.11
N LEU A 39 -13.33 10.77 -1.78
CA LEU A 39 -12.89 9.37 -1.89
C LEU A 39 -11.45 9.16 -1.41
N ILE A 40 -10.93 10.07 -0.58
CA ILE A 40 -9.58 9.95 -0.03
C ILE A 40 -9.52 8.75 0.95
N PRO A 41 -8.73 7.71 0.66
CA PRO A 41 -8.68 6.53 1.51
C PRO A 41 -7.85 6.79 2.77
N ARG A 42 -8.21 6.16 3.89
CA ARG A 42 -7.38 6.21 5.12
C ARG A 42 -6.07 5.42 4.97
N VAL A 43 -6.12 4.34 4.19
CA VAL A 43 -4.98 3.45 3.92
C VAL A 43 -4.83 3.20 2.42
N LEU A 44 -3.58 3.34 1.97
CA LEU A 44 -3.12 2.89 0.68
C LEU A 44 -2.10 1.79 0.86
N ILE A 45 -2.42 0.63 0.28
CA ILE A 45 -1.55 -0.52 0.23
C ILE A 45 -0.88 -0.49 -1.15
N VAL A 46 0.44 -0.50 -1.22
CA VAL A 46 1.19 -0.32 -2.47
C VAL A 46 1.97 -1.58 -2.79
N ASN A 47 1.65 -2.24 -3.90
CA ASN A 47 2.42 -3.39 -4.37
C ASN A 47 3.71 -2.92 -5.06
N LEU A 48 4.82 -3.01 -4.33
CA LEU A 48 6.13 -2.56 -4.77
C LEU A 48 6.69 -3.37 -5.97
N MET A 49 6.20 -4.59 -6.19
CA MET A 49 6.60 -5.40 -7.35
C MET A 49 6.17 -4.76 -8.68
N ASP A 50 5.11 -3.95 -8.66
CA ASP A 50 4.57 -3.30 -9.87
C ASP A 50 5.03 -1.85 -10.03
N VAL A 51 5.27 -1.16 -8.92
CA VAL A 51 5.56 0.28 -8.93
C VAL A 51 7.04 0.61 -8.75
N GLY A 52 7.93 -0.38 -8.62
CA GLY A 52 9.35 -0.21 -8.30
C GLY A 52 10.06 0.97 -8.99
N PRO A 53 9.94 1.17 -10.32
CA PRO A 53 10.60 2.28 -11.02
C PRO A 53 10.11 3.69 -10.64
N ILE A 54 8.88 3.81 -10.14
CA ILE A 54 8.17 5.08 -9.88
C ILE A 54 7.76 5.25 -8.42
N GLU A 55 8.16 4.31 -7.56
CA GLU A 55 7.84 4.26 -6.14
C GLU A 55 8.09 5.61 -5.45
N ASN A 56 9.27 6.18 -5.66
CA ASN A 56 9.67 7.44 -5.03
C ASN A 56 8.76 8.61 -5.43
N GLU A 57 8.29 8.64 -6.69
CA GLU A 57 7.35 9.66 -7.16
C GLU A 57 5.98 9.50 -6.50
N ILE A 58 5.49 8.26 -6.43
CA ILE A 58 4.21 7.94 -5.77
C ILE A 58 4.24 8.37 -4.31
N ILE A 59 5.27 7.99 -3.54
CA ILE A 59 5.38 8.35 -2.13
C ILE A 59 5.44 9.86 -1.95
N SER A 60 6.31 10.54 -2.72
CA SER A 60 6.49 11.98 -2.62
C SER A 60 5.18 12.74 -2.89
N ASN A 61 4.48 12.36 -3.95
CA ASN A 61 3.18 12.95 -4.29
C ASN A 61 2.12 12.68 -3.23
N LEU A 62 2.02 11.45 -2.74
CA LEU A 62 1.02 11.06 -1.75
C LEU A 62 1.25 11.71 -0.39
N LYS A 63 2.49 11.70 0.13
CA LYS A 63 2.79 12.33 1.42
C LYS A 63 2.64 13.85 1.38
N LYS A 64 2.89 14.48 0.22
CA LYS A 64 2.69 15.93 0.04
C LYS A 64 1.21 16.31 -0.06
N LYS A 65 0.41 15.57 -0.85
CA LYS A 65 -1.01 15.89 -1.08
C LYS A 65 -1.93 15.38 0.03
N TYR A 66 -1.60 14.23 0.61
CA TYR A 66 -2.45 13.52 1.59
C TYR A 66 -1.61 12.99 2.78
N PRO A 67 -1.01 13.89 3.59
CA PRO A 67 -0.11 13.50 4.68
C PRO A 67 -0.75 12.58 5.73
N GLN A 68 -2.08 12.59 5.84
CA GLN A 68 -2.85 11.76 6.75
C GLN A 68 -3.02 10.30 6.29
N ILE A 69 -2.78 10.00 5.02
CA ILE A 69 -2.93 8.63 4.50
C ILE A 69 -1.78 7.77 5.02
N LYS A 70 -2.14 6.60 5.53
CA LYS A 70 -1.18 5.55 5.86
C LYS A 70 -0.79 4.77 4.62
N LEU A 71 0.51 4.74 4.34
CA LEU A 71 1.11 4.02 3.23
C LEU A 71 1.68 2.70 3.77
N ILE A 72 1.14 1.59 3.29
CA ILE A 72 1.62 0.25 3.61
C ILE A 72 2.25 -0.34 2.34
N ALA A 73 3.54 -0.65 2.38
CA ALA A 73 4.22 -1.33 1.29
C ALA A 73 3.96 -2.83 1.34
N VAL A 74 3.82 -3.43 0.15
CA VAL A 74 3.67 -4.88 -0.05
C VAL A 74 4.73 -5.36 -1.02
N HIS A 75 5.51 -6.37 -0.62
CA HIS A 75 6.47 -7.06 -1.50
C HIS A 75 6.71 -8.51 -1.04
N CYS A 76 7.49 -9.27 -1.81
CA CYS A 76 7.88 -10.65 -1.53
C CYS A 76 9.23 -10.82 -0.80
N PHE A 77 10.00 -9.76 -0.55
CA PHE A 77 11.28 -9.93 0.16
C PHE A 77 11.05 -9.89 1.68
N GLN A 78 11.94 -10.51 2.44
CA GLN A 78 11.87 -10.52 3.92
C GLN A 78 13.18 -10.05 4.56
N ALA A 79 14.15 -9.59 3.76
CA ALA A 79 15.43 -9.11 4.28
C ALA A 79 15.23 -7.81 5.09
N PRO A 80 15.63 -7.77 6.38
CA PRO A 80 15.39 -6.61 7.25
C PRO A 80 15.94 -5.30 6.70
N GLU A 81 17.14 -5.32 6.12
CA GLU A 81 17.81 -4.15 5.54
C GLU A 81 17.00 -3.52 4.40
N MET A 82 16.33 -4.35 3.60
CA MET A 82 15.45 -3.90 2.53
C MET A 82 14.16 -3.31 3.09
N ILE A 83 13.56 -3.96 4.10
CA ILE A 83 12.37 -3.46 4.79
C ILE A 83 12.65 -2.09 5.41
N ASP A 84 13.73 -1.95 6.15
CA ASP A 84 14.15 -0.69 6.77
C ASP A 84 14.36 0.41 5.71
N SER A 85 14.87 0.04 4.54
CA SER A 85 15.01 0.98 3.41
C SER A 85 13.66 1.50 2.93
N ILE A 86 12.64 0.64 2.84
CA ILE A 86 11.27 1.03 2.48
C ILE A 86 10.66 1.96 3.52
N ILE A 87 10.81 1.65 4.81
CA ILE A 87 10.30 2.51 5.89
C ILE A 87 10.99 3.88 5.86
N ARG A 88 12.32 3.93 5.69
CA ARG A 88 13.07 5.19 5.57
C ARG A 88 12.66 6.05 4.39
N LYS A 89 12.13 5.46 3.32
CA LYS A 89 11.59 6.21 2.16
C LYS A 89 10.28 6.94 2.47
N GLY A 90 9.61 6.59 3.57
CA GLY A 90 8.38 7.27 4.02
C GLY A 90 7.13 6.39 4.00
N TYR A 91 7.24 5.08 3.81
CA TYR A 91 6.14 4.17 4.14
C TYR A 91 5.96 4.10 5.64
N ASP A 92 4.70 4.08 6.09
CA ASP A 92 4.37 3.92 7.50
C ASP A 92 4.59 2.46 7.96
N SER A 93 4.64 1.53 7.01
CA SER A 93 4.59 0.10 7.29
C SER A 93 4.93 -0.76 6.07
N TYR A 94 5.34 -2.01 6.33
CA TYR A 94 5.68 -3.00 5.32
C TYR A 94 5.03 -4.35 5.69
N VAL A 95 4.45 -5.03 4.70
CA VAL A 95 3.90 -6.37 4.88
C VAL A 95 4.36 -7.30 3.75
N SER A 96 4.71 -8.53 4.11
CA SER A 96 5.04 -9.58 3.14
C SER A 96 3.79 -10.09 2.45
N ILE A 97 3.85 -10.34 1.13
CA ILE A 97 2.74 -11.02 0.41
C ILE A 97 2.47 -12.43 0.95
N PHE A 98 3.46 -13.08 1.58
CA PHE A 98 3.35 -14.45 2.07
C PHE A 98 2.59 -14.54 3.41
N ASP A 99 2.60 -13.46 4.19
CA ASP A 99 2.08 -13.42 5.57
C ASP A 99 0.99 -12.34 5.76
N ILE A 100 0.40 -11.88 4.64
CA ILE A 100 -0.44 -10.67 4.61
C ILE A 100 -1.62 -10.70 5.58
N SER A 101 -2.19 -11.86 5.90
CA SER A 101 -3.45 -11.94 6.64
C SER A 101 -3.31 -11.53 8.11
N ASN A 102 -2.33 -12.11 8.80
CA ASN A 102 -2.14 -11.87 10.23
C ASN A 102 -1.39 -10.55 10.46
N GLU A 103 -0.34 -10.28 9.67
CA GLU A 103 0.47 -9.08 9.82
C GLU A 103 -0.34 -7.82 9.52
N LEU A 104 -1.07 -7.79 8.39
CA LEU A 104 -1.83 -6.59 8.00
C LEU A 104 -2.91 -6.24 9.03
N SER A 105 -3.62 -7.23 9.58
CA SER A 105 -4.65 -6.99 10.60
C SER A 105 -4.08 -6.31 11.85
N ASN A 106 -2.92 -6.76 12.33
CA ASN A 106 -2.24 -6.16 13.48
C ASN A 106 -1.80 -4.73 13.17
N MET A 107 -1.17 -4.51 12.01
CA MET A 107 -0.67 -3.20 11.59
C MET A 107 -1.80 -2.17 11.45
N LEU A 108 -2.96 -2.59 10.93
CA LEU A 108 -4.11 -1.71 10.78
C LEU A 108 -4.71 -1.27 12.12
N ARG A 109 -4.66 -2.14 13.14
CA ARG A 109 -5.06 -1.79 14.52
C ARG A 109 -4.07 -0.82 15.16
N GLU A 110 -2.77 -1.07 15.02
CA GLU A 110 -1.71 -0.17 15.53
C GLU A 110 -1.78 1.23 14.92
N GLN A 111 -2.27 1.33 13.68
CA GLN A 111 -2.46 2.59 12.97
C GLN A 111 -3.87 3.19 13.15
N GLU A 112 -4.69 2.63 14.04
CA GLU A 112 -6.07 3.07 14.34
C GLU A 112 -6.98 3.15 13.11
N VAL A 113 -6.73 2.29 12.11
CA VAL A 113 -7.53 2.24 10.88
C VAL A 113 -8.82 1.46 11.11
N ILE A 114 -8.72 0.34 11.82
CA ILE A 114 -9.82 -0.56 12.22
C ILE A 114 -9.82 -0.80 13.72
#